data_AF-A0A5X9ILF0-F1
#
_entry.id   AF-A0A5X9ILF0-F1
#
_cell.length_a   1.000
_cell.length_b   1.000
_cell.length_c   1.000
_cell.angle_alpha   90.00
_cell.angle_beta   90.00
_cell.angle_gamma   90.00
#
_symmetry.space_group_name_H-M   'P 1'
#
loop_
_entity.id
_entity.type
_entity.pdbx_description
1 polymer ?
#
loop_
_entity_poly.entity_id
_entity_poly.type
_entity_poly.pdbx_seq_one_letter_code
_entity_poly.pdbx_strand_id
1 'polypeptide(L)'
;MITFTPTRNIDLIETVGNHPDIIAGSNNGDGYDYKPECRYFEVNVHGQFGGIVYYNEIQPLTFDCHAMYLPEIRGFSKEIGLAFWRYIL
;
A
#
# COMPACT_ATOMS: atom_id res chain seq x y z
N MET A 1 9.37 6.21 13.10
CA MET A 1 9.21 4.74 13.23
C MET A 1 8.16 4.32 12.24
N ILE A 2 8.47 3.39 11.34
CA ILE A 2 7.54 2.89 10.33
C ILE A 2 7.12 1.49 10.75
N THR A 3 5.82 1.22 10.75
CA THR A 3 5.27 -0.10 11.07
C THR A 3 4.34 -0.57 9.96
N PHE A 4 4.36 -1.88 9.71
CA PHE A 4 3.52 -2.55 8.74
C PHE A 4 2.63 -3.54 9.47
N THR A 5 1.31 -3.43 9.30
CA THR A 5 0.35 -4.35 9.91
C THR A 5 -0.40 -5.08 8.82
N PRO A 6 -0.31 -6.42 8.71
CA PRO A 6 -1.08 -7.16 7.73
C PRO A 6 -2.58 -6.87 7.87
N THR A 7 -3.27 -6.62 6.75
CA THR A 7 -4.70 -6.30 6.78
C THR A 7 -5.44 -7.04 5.67
N ARG A 8 -6.71 -7.33 5.93
CA ARG A 8 -7.70 -7.83 4.96
C ARG A 8 -8.99 -7.01 5.02
N ASN A 9 -8.92 -5.82 5.60
CA ASN A 9 -10.06 -4.94 5.73
C ASN A 9 -10.37 -4.34 4.35
N ILE A 10 -11.37 -4.92 3.68
CA ILE A 10 -11.81 -4.54 2.33
C ILE A 10 -12.18 -3.06 2.29
N ASP A 11 -13.03 -2.62 3.22
CA ASP A 11 -13.50 -1.24 3.27
C ASP A 11 -12.33 -0.25 3.39
N LEU A 12 -11.34 -0.55 4.22
CA LEU A 12 -10.15 0.28 4.38
C LEU A 12 -9.32 0.33 3.08
N ILE A 13 -9.07 -0.84 2.49
CA ILE A 13 -8.23 -0.96 1.28
C ILE A 13 -8.86 -0.19 0.12
N GLU A 14 -10.15 -0.39 -0.11
CA GLU A 14 -10.89 0.30 -1.17
C GLU A 14 -11.03 1.79 -0.86
N THR A 15 -11.31 2.18 0.38
CA THR A 15 -11.37 3.61 0.77
C THR A 15 -10.05 4.32 0.49
N VAL A 16 -8.92 3.70 0.84
CA VAL A 16 -7.59 4.27 0.56
C VAL A 16 -7.31 4.26 -0.94
N GLY A 17 -7.50 3.14 -1.62
CA GLY A 17 -7.21 3.03 -3.06
C GLY A 17 -8.05 3.95 -3.94
N ASN A 18 -9.25 4.31 -3.49
CA ASN A 18 -10.16 5.25 -4.15
C ASN A 18 -10.08 6.68 -3.60
N HIS A 19 -9.13 6.98 -2.70
CA HIS A 19 -9.02 8.31 -2.12
C HIS A 19 -8.68 9.34 -3.21
N PRO A 20 -9.36 10.49 -3.30
CA PRO A 20 -9.21 11.44 -4.42
C PRO A 20 -7.79 11.96 -4.60
N ASP A 21 -7.04 12.09 -3.51
CA ASP A 21 -5.65 12.53 -3.57
C ASP A 21 -4.70 11.43 -4.04
N ILE A 22 -5.07 10.14 -3.94
CA ILE A 22 -4.25 9.01 -4.40
C ILE A 22 -4.48 8.84 -5.89
N ILE A 23 -3.52 9.34 -6.67
CA ILE A 23 -3.44 8.97 -8.08
C ILE A 23 -2.90 7.55 -8.11
N ALA A 24 -3.79 6.56 -8.12
CA ALA A 24 -3.44 5.21 -8.50
C ALA A 24 -2.89 5.29 -9.93
N GLY A 25 -1.56 5.35 -10.07
CA GLY A 25 -0.88 5.58 -11.35
C GLY A 25 -1.20 4.55 -12.44
N SER A 26 -1.99 3.51 -12.13
CA SER A 26 -2.46 2.48 -13.07
C SER A 26 -3.95 2.54 -13.40
N ASN A 27 -4.80 3.25 -12.65
CA ASN A 27 -6.24 3.06 -12.81
C ASN A 27 -6.91 4.08 -13.74
N ASN A 28 -6.23 5.13 -14.22
CA ASN A 28 -6.80 6.09 -15.18
C ASN A 28 -8.16 6.71 -14.76
N GLY A 29 -8.42 6.82 -13.45
CA GLY A 29 -9.72 7.27 -12.92
C GLY A 29 -10.75 6.16 -12.70
N ASP A 30 -10.38 4.91 -12.98
CA ASP A 30 -11.13 3.72 -12.59
C ASP A 30 -10.91 3.44 -11.10
N GLY A 31 -11.94 2.92 -10.44
CA GLY A 31 -11.86 2.61 -9.01
C GLY A 31 -10.78 1.57 -8.69
N TYR A 32 -10.39 1.48 -7.43
CA TYR A 32 -9.60 0.38 -6.90
C TYR A 32 -10.51 -0.58 -6.15
N ASP A 33 -10.69 -1.78 -6.69
CA ASP A 33 -11.37 -2.88 -6.00
C ASP A 33 -10.35 -3.75 -5.25
N TYR A 34 -10.77 -4.30 -4.11
CA TYR A 34 -9.97 -5.25 -3.35
C TYR A 34 -9.66 -6.52 -4.17
N LYS A 35 -8.39 -6.94 -4.15
CA LYS A 35 -7.90 -8.12 -4.88
C LYS A 35 -7.44 -9.21 -3.90
N PRO A 36 -8.19 -10.31 -3.73
CA PRO A 36 -7.89 -11.32 -2.72
C PRO A 36 -6.54 -12.04 -2.91
N GLU A 37 -5.95 -12.00 -4.11
CA GLU A 37 -4.63 -12.53 -4.44
C GLU A 37 -3.48 -11.67 -3.88
N CYS A 38 -3.74 -10.41 -3.52
CA CYS A 38 -2.76 -9.50 -2.96
C CYS A 38 -2.61 -9.68 -1.44
N ARG A 39 -1.39 -9.42 -0.96
CA ARG A 39 -1.08 -9.30 0.47
C ARG A 39 -1.00 -7.83 0.83
N TYR A 40 -1.92 -7.36 1.67
CA TYR A 40 -2.04 -5.95 2.05
C TYR A 40 -1.48 -5.69 3.44
N PHE A 41 -0.92 -4.49 3.61
CA PHE A 41 -0.37 -4.00 4.86
C PHE A 41 -0.78 -2.54 5.08
N GLU A 42 -1.29 -2.25 6.26
CA GLU A 42 -1.43 -0.89 6.76
C GLU A 42 -0.06 -0.33 7.07
N VAL A 43 0.23 0.85 6.54
CA VAL A 43 1.46 1.59 6.80
C VAL A 43 1.18 2.65 7.84
N ASN A 44 1.89 2.60 8.95
CA ASN A 44 1.88 3.67 9.94
C ASN A 44 3.26 4.30 10.05
N VAL A 45 3.32 5.63 10.04
CA VAL A 45 4.54 6.43 10.12
C VAL A 45 4.46 7.33 11.34
N HIS A 46 5.39 7.16 12.28
CA HIS A 46 5.41 7.90 13.55
C HIS A 46 4.09 7.80 14.35
N GLY A 47 3.42 6.65 14.27
CA GLY A 47 2.15 6.41 14.96
C GLY A 47 0.91 6.94 14.24
N GLN A 48 1.07 7.47 13.02
CA GLN A 48 -0.04 7.95 12.18
C GLN A 48 -0.26 7.00 11.01
N PHE A 49 -1.53 6.68 10.74
CA PHE A 49 -1.90 5.91 9.56
C PHE A 49 -1.56 6.71 8.30
N GLY A 50 -0.90 6.04 7.35
CA GLY A 50 -0.42 6.68 6.13
C GLY A 50 -0.95 6.07 4.84
N GLY A 51 -1.63 4.93 4.91
CA GLY A 51 -2.18 4.24 3.74
C GLY A 51 -1.81 2.77 3.71
N ILE A 52 -1.77 2.21 2.49
CA ILE A 52 -1.64 0.76 2.26
C ILE A 52 -0.46 0.48 1.34
N VAL A 53 0.28 -0.60 1.62
CA VAL A 53 1.20 -1.24 0.68
C VAL A 53 0.70 -2.65 0.41
N TYR A 54 0.82 -3.12 -0.82
CA TYR A 54 0.47 -4.49 -1.16
C TYR A 54 1.39 -5.08 -2.22
N TYR A 55 1.49 -6.40 -2.21
CA TYR A 55 2.18 -7.14 -3.25
C TYR A 55 1.48 -8.44 -3.58
N ASN A 56 1.69 -8.94 -4.79
CA ASN A 56 1.30 -10.27 -5.24
C ASN A 56 2.42 -10.87 -6.10
N GLU A 57 2.52 -12.19 -6.09
CA GLU A 57 3.42 -12.91 -6.99
C GLU A 57 2.75 -13.03 -8.36
N ILE A 58 3.39 -12.49 -9.40
CA ILE A 58 2.86 -12.52 -10.78
C ILE A 58 3.50 -13.64 -11.62
N GLN A 59 4.71 -14.07 -11.25
CA GLN A 59 5.43 -15.23 -11.78
C GLN A 59 6.32 -15.79 -10.67
N PRO A 60 6.82 -17.04 -10.76
CA PRO A 60 7.69 -17.60 -9.73
C PRO A 60 8.87 -16.67 -9.40
N LEU A 61 8.95 -16.26 -8.13
CA LEU A 61 9.97 -15.33 -7.60
C LEU A 61 9.93 -13.91 -8.21
N THR A 62 8.82 -13.53 -8.85
CA THR A 62 8.59 -12.18 -9.39
C THR A 62 7.33 -11.59 -8.77
N PHE A 63 7.49 -10.46 -8.10
CA PHE A 63 6.43 -9.82 -7.35
C PHE A 63 6.11 -8.45 -7.92
N ASP A 64 4.83 -8.16 -8.06
CA ASP A 64 4.34 -6.81 -8.29
C ASP A 64 4.03 -6.16 -6.95
N CYS A 65 4.52 -4.94 -6.73
CA CYS A 65 4.45 -4.26 -5.45
C CYS A 65 4.00 -2.82 -5.65
N HIS A 66 2.95 -2.44 -4.93
CA HIS A 66 2.29 -1.16 -5.05
C HIS A 66 2.11 -0.50 -3.70
N ALA A 67 2.05 0.82 -3.72
CA ALA A 67 1.84 1.61 -2.53
C ALA A 67 0.82 2.72 -2.79
N MET A 68 -0.13 2.86 -1.87
CA MET A 68 -1.19 3.84 -1.88
C MET A 68 -1.06 4.69 -0.62
N TYR A 69 -0.33 5.80 -0.75
CA TYR A 69 -0.02 6.70 0.38
C TYR A 69 -0.93 7.93 0.38
N LEU A 70 -1.53 8.18 1.54
CA LEU A 70 -2.22 9.43 1.83
C LEU A 70 -1.23 10.60 1.85
N PRO A 71 -1.69 11.83 1.54
CA PRO A 71 -0.82 13.01 1.40
C PRO A 71 0.13 13.26 2.57
N GLU A 72 -0.32 12.96 3.79
CA GLU A 72 0.36 13.25 5.05
C GLU A 72 1.71 12.56 5.16
N ILE A 73 1.86 11.38 4.53
CA ILE A 73 3.08 10.57 4.64
C ILE A 73 3.88 10.45 3.35
N ARG A 74 3.46 11.10 2.26
CA ARG A 74 4.13 11.00 0.94
C ARG A 74 5.61 11.41 0.98
N GLY A 75 5.95 12.34 1.87
CA GLY A 75 7.33 12.77 2.12
C GLY A 75 8.26 11.65 2.59
N PHE A 76 7.71 10.54 3.10
CA PHE A 76 8.46 9.36 3.58
C PHE A 76 8.44 8.18 2.60
N SER A 77 7.99 8.38 1.36
CA SER A 77 7.77 7.30 0.39
C SER A 77 9.01 6.41 0.18
N LYS A 78 10.20 7.02 0.12
CA LYS A 78 11.47 6.29 -0.01
C LYS A 78 11.80 5.47 1.22
N GLU A 79 11.67 6.07 2.42
CA GLU A 79 11.91 5.41 3.70
C GLU A 79 10.96 4.23 3.90
N ILE A 80 9.68 4.40 3.54
CA ILE A 80 8.68 3.34 3.61
C ILE A 80 9.04 2.21 2.65
N GLY A 81 9.40 2.51 1.40
CA GLY A 81 9.79 1.48 0.43
C GLY A 81 10.99 0.63 0.91
N LEU A 82 12.04 1.29 1.42
CA LEU A 82 13.20 0.60 1.97
C LEU A 82 12.87 -0.19 3.24
N ALA A 83 12.01 0.34 4.10
CA ALA A 83 11.57 -0.34 5.31
C ALA A 83 10.70 -1.56 4.98
N PHE A 84 9.82 -1.44 3.97
CA PHE A 84 8.96 -2.53 3.53
C PHE A 84 9.77 -3.67 2.92
N TRP A 85 10.76 -3.33 2.07
CA TRP A 85 11.65 -4.34 1.52
C TRP A 85 12.38 -5.14 2.62
N ARG A 86 12.86 -4.46 3.67
CA ARG A 86 13.46 -5.14 4.83
C ARG A 86 12.47 -5.96 5.65
N TYR A 87 11.20 -5.56 5.66
CA TYR A 87 10.15 -6.25 6.43
C TYR A 87 9.71 -7.57 5.78
N ILE A 88 9.77 -7.66 4.45
CA ILE A 88 9.35 -8.86 3.70
C ILE A 88 10.48 -9.86 3.41
N LEU A 89 11.73 -9.51 3.73
CA LEU A 89 12.90 -10.39 3.67
C LEU A 89 13.04 -11.19 4.97
#